data_AF-A0A7R8CC56-F1
#
_entry.id   AF-A0A7R8CC56-F1
#
_cell.length_a   1.000
_cell.length_b   1.000
_cell.length_c   1.000
_cell.angle_alpha   90.00
_cell.angle_beta   90.00
_cell.angle_gamma   90.00
#
_symmetry.space_group_name_H-M   'P 1'
#
loop_
_entity.id
_entity.type
_entity.pdbx_description
1 polymer ?
#
loop_
_entity_poly.entity_id
_entity_poly.type
_entity_poly.pdbx_seq_one_letter_code
_entity_poly.pdbx_strand_id
1 'polypeptide(L)'
;MTSVSKDFEEYLSYMENEMNIREQIRQRVRELDQISREITAILEKIHQLGHSDDVPSIAIKLTSYFKTKVVTKYKELSEVIPEEQYYKYSNMWQFTTQKLVFAAAVTHYLMKESLMTRDEASAKLGVDSCSKNESKHFHLDLEDYFGGVIQMSNELARFTITSVTRRDYKRPILIATFLNELKRWISTFESQK
;
A
#
# COMPACT_ATOMS: atom_id res chain seq x y z
N MET A 1 -7.51 -26.15 -43.99
CA MET A 1 -6.36 -25.28 -43.65
C MET A 1 -6.79 -23.85 -43.32
N THR A 2 -7.92 -23.33 -43.82
CA THR A 2 -8.41 -21.97 -43.54
C THR A 2 -8.96 -21.74 -42.12
N SER A 3 -9.42 -22.80 -41.41
CA SER A 3 -9.89 -22.69 -40.01
C SER A 3 -8.75 -22.32 -39.06
N VAL A 4 -7.65 -23.07 -39.15
CA VAL A 4 -6.49 -22.89 -38.25
C VAL A 4 -5.87 -21.50 -38.42
N SER A 5 -5.75 -20.99 -39.65
CA SER A 5 -5.24 -19.63 -39.88
C SER A 5 -6.13 -18.55 -39.25
N LYS A 6 -7.46 -18.70 -39.29
CA LYS A 6 -8.37 -17.77 -38.63
C LYS A 6 -8.25 -17.82 -37.10
N ASP A 7 -8.13 -19.03 -36.53
CA ASP A 7 -7.94 -19.21 -35.09
C ASP A 7 -6.64 -18.54 -34.62
N PHE A 8 -5.56 -18.61 -35.42
CA PHE A 8 -4.31 -17.90 -35.14
C PHE A 8 -4.44 -16.39 -35.26
N GLU A 9 -5.16 -15.87 -36.27
CA GLU A 9 -5.40 -14.43 -36.42
C GLU A 9 -6.20 -13.85 -35.25
N GLU A 10 -7.23 -14.56 -34.79
CA GLU A 10 -8.01 -14.17 -33.60
C GLU A 10 -7.13 -14.18 -32.34
N TYR A 11 -6.30 -15.22 -32.16
CA TYR A 11 -5.37 -15.30 -31.04
C TYR A 11 -4.32 -14.17 -31.05
N LEU A 12 -3.79 -13.81 -32.23
CA LEU A 12 -2.87 -12.68 -32.37
C LEU A 12 -3.53 -11.37 -31.95
N SER A 13 -4.78 -11.12 -32.38
CA SER A 13 -5.52 -9.92 -31.99
C SER A 13 -5.77 -9.86 -30.47
N TYR A 14 -6.06 -11.01 -29.86
CA TYR A 14 -6.22 -11.12 -28.40
C TYR A 14 -4.90 -10.81 -27.68
N MET A 15 -3.77 -11.33 -28.15
CA MET A 15 -2.46 -11.04 -27.57
C MET A 15 -2.07 -9.56 -27.70
N GLU A 16 -2.35 -8.92 -28.83
CA GLU A 16 -2.10 -7.49 -29.02
C GLU A 16 -2.92 -6.63 -28.03
N ASN A 17 -4.21 -6.95 -27.87
CA ASN A 17 -5.07 -6.29 -26.89
C ASN A 17 -4.56 -6.49 -25.46
N GLU A 18 -4.17 -7.72 -25.12
CA GLU A 18 -3.62 -8.03 -23.80
C GLU A 18 -2.30 -7.28 -23.55
N MET A 19 -1.44 -7.16 -24.56
CA MET A 19 -0.19 -6.41 -24.45
C MET A 19 -0.45 -4.92 -24.23
N ASN A 20 -1.44 -4.35 -24.93
CA ASN A 20 -1.83 -2.95 -24.76
C ASN A 20 -2.35 -2.67 -23.34
N ILE A 21 -3.23 -3.53 -22.81
CA ILE A 21 -3.73 -3.42 -21.42
C ILE A 21 -2.56 -3.48 -20.43
N ARG A 22 -1.64 -4.45 -20.59
CA ARG A 22 -0.46 -4.55 -19.71
C ARG A 22 0.38 -3.28 -19.76
N GLU A 23 0.59 -2.68 -20.93
CA GLU A 23 1.39 -1.46 -21.01
C GLU A 23 0.70 -0.26 -20.36
N GLN A 24 -0.61 -0.11 -20.53
CA GLN A 24 -1.39 0.92 -19.82
C GLN A 24 -1.31 0.73 -18.30
N ILE A 25 -1.45 -0.50 -17.80
CA ILE A 25 -1.29 -0.81 -16.37
C ILE A 25 0.11 -0.43 -15.90
N ARG A 26 1.17 -0.82 -16.63
CA ARG A 26 2.56 -0.46 -16.27
C ARG A 26 2.76 1.04 -16.17
N GLN A 27 2.19 1.80 -17.10
CA GLN A 27 2.29 3.26 -17.07
C GLN A 27 1.66 3.83 -15.81
N ARG A 28 0.43 3.42 -15.46
CA ARG A 28 -0.25 3.85 -14.23
C ARG A 28 0.50 3.44 -12.97
N VAL A 29 1.04 2.23 -12.93
CA VAL A 29 1.85 1.74 -11.80
C VAL A 29 3.14 2.55 -11.64
N ARG A 30 3.82 2.94 -12.73
CA ARG A 30 5.03 3.79 -12.64
C ARG A 30 4.73 5.14 -12.01
N GLU A 31 3.60 5.76 -12.35
CA GLU A 31 3.16 7.02 -11.74
C GLU A 31 2.84 6.85 -10.25
N LEU A 32 2.18 5.73 -9.90
CA LEU A 32 1.89 5.38 -8.52
C LEU A 32 3.17 5.12 -7.70
N ASP A 33 4.15 4.44 -8.30
CA ASP A 33 5.49 4.22 -7.72
C ASP A 33 6.23 5.52 -7.46
N GLN A 34 6.12 6.50 -8.37
CA GLN A 34 6.73 7.81 -8.17
C GLN A 34 6.13 8.52 -6.95
N ILE A 35 4.79 8.50 -6.82
CA ILE A 35 4.09 9.04 -5.64
C ILE A 35 4.49 8.28 -4.37
N SER A 36 4.59 6.95 -4.44
CA SER A 36 5.05 6.12 -3.32
C SER A 36 6.45 6.56 -2.85
N ARG A 37 7.40 6.79 -3.76
CA ARG A 37 8.74 7.30 -3.42
C ARG A 37 8.70 8.70 -2.79
N GLU A 38 7.85 9.60 -3.31
CA GLU A 38 7.67 10.93 -2.70
C GLU A 38 7.15 10.83 -1.26
N ILE A 39 6.14 9.98 -1.03
CA ILE A 39 5.54 9.75 0.29
C ILE A 39 6.59 9.17 1.24
N THR A 40 7.34 8.16 0.82
CA THR A 40 8.40 7.56 1.63
C THR A 40 9.51 8.57 1.95
N ALA A 41 9.91 9.41 0.99
CA ALA A 41 10.90 10.46 1.23
C ALA A 41 10.43 11.52 2.23
N ILE A 42 9.12 11.82 2.27
CA ILE A 42 8.53 12.68 3.31
C ILE A 42 8.54 11.96 4.65
N LEU A 43 8.21 10.67 4.67
CA LEU A 43 8.21 9.85 5.88
C LEU A 43 9.60 9.74 6.50
N GLU A 44 10.65 9.54 5.71
CA GLU A 44 12.04 9.43 6.19
C GLU A 44 12.50 10.66 7.01
N LYS A 45 11.86 11.83 6.81
CA LYS A 45 12.15 13.03 7.61
C LYS A 45 11.90 12.85 9.10
N ILE A 46 11.05 11.89 9.50
CA ILE A 46 10.84 11.57 10.92
C ILE A 46 12.14 11.14 11.60
N HIS A 47 13.14 10.66 10.86
CA HIS A 47 14.45 10.24 11.37
C HIS A 47 15.51 11.35 11.43
N GLN A 48 15.25 12.53 10.85
CA GLN A 48 16.25 13.61 10.78
C GLN A 48 16.46 14.27 12.13
N LEU A 49 17.64 14.10 12.71
CA LEU A 49 17.98 14.52 14.09
C LEU A 49 17.93 16.05 14.31
N GLY A 50 17.93 16.86 13.25
CA GLY A 50 17.91 18.33 13.32
C GLY A 50 16.54 19.00 13.07
N HIS A 51 15.49 18.25 12.74
CA HIS A 51 14.12 18.78 12.73
C HIS A 51 13.50 18.53 14.10
N SER A 52 13.42 19.58 14.93
CA SER A 52 12.67 19.54 16.18
C SER A 52 11.17 19.42 15.87
N ASP A 53 10.56 18.34 16.35
CA ASP A 53 9.17 18.32 16.81
C ASP A 53 8.05 18.74 15.85
N ASP A 54 8.07 18.26 14.60
CA ASP A 54 6.90 18.40 13.73
C ASP A 54 6.46 17.07 13.08
N VAL A 55 6.59 15.99 13.84
CA VAL A 55 5.98 14.68 13.51
C VAL A 55 4.48 14.82 13.17
N PRO A 56 3.68 15.62 13.91
CA PRO A 56 2.29 15.86 13.55
C PRO A 56 2.12 16.55 12.19
N SER A 57 2.93 17.55 11.84
CA SER A 57 2.81 18.23 10.54
C SER A 57 3.20 17.33 9.38
N ILE A 58 4.21 16.47 9.57
CA ILE A 58 4.58 15.42 8.60
C ILE A 58 3.40 14.48 8.39
N ALA A 59 2.74 14.02 9.46
CA ALA A 59 1.59 13.14 9.36
C ALA A 59 0.38 13.79 8.66
N ILE A 60 0.11 15.07 8.94
CA ILE A 60 -0.93 15.85 8.24
C ILE A 60 -0.61 15.98 6.75
N LYS A 61 0.65 16.30 6.42
CA LYS A 61 1.11 16.41 5.03
C LYS A 61 1.00 15.06 4.30
N LEU A 62 1.38 13.97 4.93
CA LEU A 62 1.22 12.62 4.35
C LEU A 62 -0.26 12.32 4.10
N THR A 63 -1.13 12.61 5.07
CA THR A 63 -2.57 12.40 4.94
C THR A 63 -3.19 13.19 3.78
N SER A 64 -2.75 14.43 3.55
CA SER A 64 -3.22 15.21 2.40
C SER A 64 -2.70 14.65 1.06
N TYR A 65 -1.47 14.13 1.01
CA TYR A 65 -0.92 13.46 -0.18
C TYR A 65 -1.71 12.19 -0.53
N PHE A 66 -2.05 11.36 0.45
CA PHE A 66 -2.91 10.18 0.24
C PHE A 66 -4.26 10.59 -0.36
N LYS A 67 -4.93 11.58 0.25
CA LYS A 67 -6.27 12.03 -0.19
C LYS A 67 -6.28 12.64 -1.59
N THR A 68 -5.24 13.37 -1.98
CA THR A 68 -5.22 14.13 -3.24
C THR A 68 -4.59 13.38 -4.40
N LYS A 69 -3.48 12.68 -4.15
CA LYS A 69 -2.70 12.01 -5.20
C LYS A 69 -3.02 10.51 -5.30
N VAL A 70 -2.95 9.79 -4.17
CA VAL A 70 -3.03 8.32 -4.16
C VAL A 70 -4.42 7.82 -4.58
N VAL A 71 -5.48 8.38 -3.99
CA VAL A 71 -6.87 8.05 -4.34
C VAL A 71 -7.13 8.25 -5.84
N THR A 72 -6.67 9.38 -6.39
CA THR A 72 -6.82 9.70 -7.82
C THR A 72 -6.11 8.67 -8.70
N LYS A 73 -4.90 8.25 -8.35
CA LYS A 73 -4.14 7.26 -9.13
C LYS A 73 -4.68 5.85 -9.03
N TYR A 74 -5.21 5.43 -7.88
CA TYR A 74 -5.91 4.14 -7.80
C TYR A 74 -7.19 4.15 -8.62
N LYS A 75 -7.91 5.26 -8.67
CA LYS A 75 -9.06 5.41 -9.57
C LYS A 75 -8.65 5.28 -11.04
N GLU A 76 -7.63 6.01 -11.49
CA GLU A 76 -7.10 5.88 -12.86
C GLU A 76 -6.62 4.46 -13.18
N LEU A 77 -6.03 3.75 -12.21
CA LEU A 77 -5.61 2.36 -12.37
C LEU A 77 -6.81 1.42 -12.50
N SER A 78 -7.86 1.63 -11.71
CA SER A 78 -9.08 0.81 -11.74
C SER A 78 -9.84 0.91 -13.07
N GLU A 79 -9.78 2.06 -13.75
CA GLU A 79 -10.45 2.29 -15.04
C GLU A 79 -9.80 1.52 -16.21
N VAL A 80 -8.53 1.12 -16.07
CA VAL A 80 -7.77 0.39 -17.10
C VAL A 80 -7.96 -1.12 -16.97
N ILE A 81 -8.30 -1.62 -15.77
CA ILE A 81 -8.39 -3.05 -15.50
C ILE A 81 -9.74 -3.58 -16.01
N PRO A 82 -9.75 -4.58 -16.91
CA PRO A 82 -11.01 -5.22 -17.32
C PRO A 82 -11.73 -5.89 -16.15
N GLU A 83 -13.07 -5.91 -16.19
CA GLU A 83 -13.89 -6.61 -15.20
C GLU A 83 -13.42 -8.07 -15.04
N GLU A 84 -13.44 -8.59 -13.80
CA GLU A 84 -13.03 -9.96 -13.44
C GLU A 84 -11.56 -10.32 -13.70
N GLN A 85 -10.71 -9.39 -14.18
CA GLN A 85 -9.28 -9.66 -14.47
C GLN A 85 -8.33 -9.08 -13.42
N TYR A 86 -8.82 -8.77 -12.21
CA TYR A 86 -8.00 -8.22 -11.12
C TYR A 86 -6.77 -9.09 -10.81
N TYR A 87 -6.98 -10.37 -10.48
CA TYR A 87 -5.90 -11.29 -10.11
C TYR A 87 -4.97 -11.66 -11.28
N LYS A 88 -5.41 -11.45 -12.52
CA LYS A 88 -4.55 -11.66 -13.71
C LYS A 88 -3.39 -10.66 -13.75
N TYR A 89 -3.63 -9.43 -13.29
CA TYR A 89 -2.66 -8.35 -13.35
C TYR A 89 -2.15 -7.88 -11.98
N SER A 90 -2.66 -8.41 -10.87
CA SER A 90 -2.37 -7.96 -9.50
C SER A 90 -0.89 -7.86 -9.15
N ASN A 91 -0.09 -8.82 -9.62
CA ASN A 91 1.36 -8.84 -9.45
C ASN A 91 2.07 -7.56 -9.93
N MET A 92 1.45 -6.80 -10.85
CA MET A 92 2.04 -5.58 -11.41
C MET A 92 2.05 -4.42 -10.41
N TRP A 93 1.03 -4.29 -9.56
CA TRP A 93 0.91 -3.20 -8.56
C TRP A 93 1.10 -3.66 -7.12
N GLN A 94 1.22 -4.97 -6.89
CA GLN A 94 1.35 -5.58 -5.57
C GLN A 94 2.42 -4.89 -4.70
N PHE A 95 3.63 -4.76 -5.24
CA PHE A 95 4.77 -4.16 -4.52
C PHE A 95 4.54 -2.68 -4.17
N THR A 96 4.00 -1.91 -5.11
CA THR A 96 3.66 -0.49 -4.90
C THR A 96 2.57 -0.35 -3.84
N THR A 97 1.58 -1.23 -3.87
CA THR A 97 0.46 -1.24 -2.92
C THR A 97 0.95 -1.55 -1.52
N GLN A 98 1.79 -2.58 -1.35
CA GLN A 98 2.41 -2.90 -0.05
C GLN A 98 3.19 -1.72 0.53
N LYS A 99 3.95 -0.99 -0.31
CA LYS A 99 4.66 0.22 0.12
C LYS A 99 3.75 1.36 0.53
N LEU A 100 2.65 1.57 -0.20
CA LEU A 100 1.67 2.60 0.14
C LEU A 100 0.90 2.24 1.42
N VAL A 101 0.54 0.98 1.62
CA VAL A 101 -0.02 0.48 2.89
C VAL A 101 0.97 0.71 4.03
N PHE A 102 2.25 0.35 3.84
CA PHE A 102 3.31 0.63 4.81
C PHE A 102 3.32 2.10 5.24
N ALA A 103 3.41 3.02 4.26
CA ALA A 103 3.45 4.44 4.55
C ALA A 103 2.15 4.94 5.21
N ALA A 104 0.99 4.42 4.80
CA ALA A 104 -0.30 4.74 5.40
C ALA A 104 -0.40 4.28 6.85
N ALA A 105 0.14 3.09 7.16
CA ALA A 105 0.16 2.47 8.48
C ALA A 105 1.07 3.25 9.43
N VAL A 106 2.30 3.59 9.00
CA VAL A 106 3.19 4.43 9.81
C VAL A 106 2.55 5.80 10.06
N THR A 107 1.97 6.43 9.03
CA THR A 107 1.26 7.71 9.20
C THR A 107 0.11 7.63 10.21
N HIS A 108 -0.63 6.53 10.21
CA HIS A 108 -1.70 6.29 11.18
C HIS A 108 -1.16 6.10 12.60
N TYR A 109 -0.09 5.32 12.75
CA TYR A 109 0.59 5.12 14.04
C TYR A 109 1.10 6.46 14.60
N LEU A 110 1.69 7.31 13.78
CA LEU A 110 2.19 8.63 14.21
C LEU A 110 1.08 9.58 14.71
N MET A 111 -0.19 9.36 14.33
CA MET A 111 -1.33 10.18 14.76
C MET A 111 -2.14 9.58 15.90
N LYS A 112 -2.35 8.26 15.89
CA LYS A 112 -3.27 7.56 16.79
C LYS A 112 -2.61 6.50 17.67
N GLU A 113 -1.32 6.21 17.47
CA GLU A 113 -0.55 5.19 18.21
C GLU A 113 -1.23 3.80 18.26
N SER A 114 -1.96 3.45 17.20
CA SER A 114 -2.75 2.21 17.09
C SER A 114 -2.53 1.51 15.76
N LEU A 115 -2.96 0.25 15.66
CA LEU A 115 -2.86 -0.53 14.44
C LEU A 115 -3.92 -0.04 13.44
N MET A 116 -3.49 0.29 12.23
CA MET A 116 -4.41 0.64 11.15
C MET A 116 -5.13 -0.62 10.68
N THR A 117 -6.46 -0.64 10.72
CA THR A 117 -7.26 -1.78 10.22
C THR A 117 -7.23 -1.87 8.70
N ARG A 118 -7.61 -3.01 8.12
CA ARG A 118 -7.70 -3.16 6.65
C ARG A 118 -8.69 -2.18 6.03
N ASP A 119 -9.83 -1.96 6.68
CA ASP A 119 -10.86 -1.02 6.21
C ASP A 119 -10.37 0.43 6.23
N GLU A 120 -9.60 0.82 7.25
CA GLU A 120 -8.95 2.13 7.27
C GLU A 120 -7.86 2.26 6.20
N ALA A 121 -7.11 1.18 5.93
CA ALA A 121 -6.10 1.14 4.88
C ALA A 121 -6.72 1.33 3.49
N SER A 122 -7.80 0.61 3.21
CA SER A 122 -8.50 0.70 1.93
C SER A 122 -9.11 2.09 1.75
N ALA A 123 -9.71 2.67 2.81
CA ALA A 123 -10.23 4.03 2.79
C ALA A 123 -9.15 5.08 2.51
N LYS A 124 -7.93 4.92 3.05
CA LYS A 124 -6.79 5.82 2.77
C LYS A 124 -6.29 5.72 1.33
N LEU A 125 -6.33 4.53 0.75
CA LEU A 125 -5.91 4.29 -0.64
C LEU A 125 -7.02 4.68 -1.64
N GLY A 126 -8.27 4.78 -1.18
CA GLY A 126 -9.44 5.03 -2.03
C GLY A 126 -9.92 3.78 -2.77
N VAL A 127 -9.73 2.61 -2.15
CA VAL A 127 -10.07 1.29 -2.71
C VAL A 127 -11.04 0.55 -1.78
N ASP A 128 -11.74 -0.44 -2.30
CA ASP A 128 -12.72 -1.19 -1.51
C ASP A 128 -12.07 -2.17 -0.53
N SER A 129 -12.70 -2.34 0.63
CA SER A 129 -12.17 -3.15 1.73
C SER A 129 -12.58 -4.62 1.70
N CYS A 130 -13.61 -4.96 0.89
CA CYS A 130 -14.21 -6.28 0.84
C CYS A 130 -14.45 -6.74 -0.60
N SER A 131 -13.89 -7.90 -0.94
CA SER A 131 -14.16 -8.64 -2.18
C SER A 131 -15.60 -9.17 -2.29
N LYS A 132 -16.47 -8.98 -1.27
CA LYS A 132 -17.85 -9.53 -1.24
C LYS A 132 -18.76 -9.05 -2.39
N ASN A 133 -18.41 -7.97 -3.08
CA ASN A 133 -19.06 -7.53 -4.32
C ASN A 133 -18.13 -7.88 -5.49
N GLU A 134 -18.02 -9.19 -5.78
CA GLU A 134 -16.96 -9.86 -6.54
C GLU A 134 -16.69 -9.43 -8.01
N SER A 135 -17.17 -8.30 -8.52
CA SER A 135 -17.03 -8.06 -9.98
C SER A 135 -16.76 -6.65 -10.46
N LYS A 136 -16.76 -5.60 -9.62
CA LYS A 136 -16.73 -4.23 -10.17
C LYS A 136 -15.65 -3.28 -9.66
N HIS A 137 -15.04 -3.54 -8.51
CA HIS A 137 -14.21 -2.52 -7.88
C HIS A 137 -12.87 -3.06 -7.39
N PHE A 138 -11.84 -2.23 -7.58
CA PHE A 138 -10.48 -2.49 -7.15
C PHE A 138 -10.44 -2.59 -5.61
N HIS A 139 -9.96 -3.72 -5.08
CA HIS A 139 -9.92 -3.99 -3.65
C HIS A 139 -8.50 -4.12 -3.11
N LEU A 140 -8.35 -3.98 -1.79
CA LEU A 140 -7.09 -4.25 -1.09
C LEU A 140 -7.02 -5.72 -0.63
N ASP A 141 -6.10 -6.50 -1.19
CA ASP A 141 -5.86 -7.88 -0.75
C ASP A 141 -5.28 -7.95 0.67
N LEU A 142 -5.59 -9.04 1.36
CA LEU A 142 -5.08 -9.30 2.71
C LEU A 142 -3.55 -9.45 2.74
N GLU A 143 -2.99 -10.11 1.74
CA GLU A 143 -1.54 -10.31 1.63
C GLU A 143 -0.80 -8.98 1.49
N ASP A 144 -1.37 -8.05 0.72
CA ASP A 144 -0.77 -6.72 0.53
C ASP A 144 -0.88 -5.85 1.78
N TYR A 145 -1.99 -5.98 2.51
CA TYR A 145 -2.13 -5.37 3.82
C TYR A 145 -1.05 -5.87 4.79
N PHE A 146 -0.84 -7.19 4.88
CA PHE A 146 0.20 -7.75 5.74
C PHE A 146 1.61 -7.38 5.31
N GLY A 147 1.89 -7.38 4.00
CA GLY A 147 3.17 -6.94 3.47
C GLY A 147 3.53 -5.54 3.93
N GLY A 148 2.56 -4.61 3.92
CA GLY A 148 2.77 -3.25 4.43
C GLY A 148 2.93 -3.16 5.95
N VAL A 149 2.13 -3.91 6.72
CA VAL A 149 2.18 -3.93 8.20
C VAL A 149 3.50 -4.50 8.71
N ILE A 150 4.04 -5.54 8.08
CA ILE A 150 5.36 -6.10 8.41
C ILE A 150 6.44 -5.05 8.16
N GLN A 151 6.40 -4.35 7.02
CA GLN A 151 7.35 -3.26 6.74
C GLN A 151 7.27 -2.14 7.78
N MET A 152 6.07 -1.82 8.28
CA MET A 152 5.89 -0.83 9.35
C MET A 152 6.64 -1.22 10.62
N SER A 153 6.63 -2.50 11.03
CA SER A 153 7.35 -2.94 12.23
C SER A 153 8.85 -2.66 12.16
N ASN A 154 9.46 -2.82 10.97
CA ASN A 154 10.88 -2.54 10.76
C ASN A 154 11.18 -1.03 10.89
N GLU A 155 10.31 -0.19 10.35
CA GLU A 155 10.48 1.27 10.43
C GLU A 155 10.28 1.79 11.86
N LEU A 156 9.33 1.23 12.62
CA LEU A 156 9.14 1.57 14.03
C LEU A 156 10.36 1.18 14.89
N ALA A 157 10.99 0.03 14.60
CA ALA A 157 12.23 -0.35 15.25
C ALA A 157 13.36 0.67 14.97
N ARG A 158 13.48 1.14 13.72
CA ARG A 158 14.42 2.21 13.36
C ARG A 158 14.07 3.54 14.06
N PHE A 159 12.79 3.86 14.15
CA PHE A 159 12.29 5.11 14.75
C PHE A 159 12.55 5.18 16.25
N THR A 160 12.54 4.03 16.92
CA THR A 160 12.91 3.90 18.34
C THR A 160 14.32 4.43 18.60
N ILE A 161 15.30 4.07 17.75
CA ILE A 161 16.70 4.51 17.90
C ILE A 161 16.78 6.04 17.78
N THR A 162 16.16 6.61 16.76
CA THR A 162 16.12 8.08 16.59
C THR A 162 15.44 8.77 17.77
N SER A 163 14.37 8.18 18.31
CA SER A 163 13.64 8.73 19.46
C SER A 163 14.53 8.80 20.71
N VAL A 164 15.31 7.75 20.98
CA VAL A 164 16.29 7.73 22.08
C VAL A 164 17.36 8.81 21.89
N THR A 165 17.88 8.99 20.67
CA THR A 165 18.86 10.04 20.37
C THR A 165 18.29 11.44 20.60
N ARG A 166 16.98 11.64 20.36
CA ARG A 166 16.24 12.87 20.68
C ARG A 166 15.86 13.02 22.16
N ARG A 167 16.27 12.08 23.02
CA ARG A 167 15.94 12.02 24.46
C ARG A 167 14.45 11.80 24.75
N ASP A 168 13.69 11.30 23.78
CA ASP A 168 12.32 10.82 24.00
C ASP A 168 12.36 9.33 24.39
N TYR A 169 12.40 9.09 25.70
CA TYR A 169 12.43 7.74 26.26
C TYR A 169 11.04 7.10 26.42
N LYS A 170 9.96 7.85 26.16
CA LYS A 170 8.59 7.31 26.26
C LYS A 170 8.21 6.54 25.00
N ARG A 171 8.54 7.07 23.82
CA ARG A 171 8.23 6.42 22.52
C ARG A 171 8.74 4.99 22.38
N PRO A 172 9.99 4.65 22.77
CA PRO A 172 10.47 3.27 22.71
C PRO A 172 9.59 2.27 23.46
N ILE A 173 9.06 2.65 24.62
CA ILE A 173 8.21 1.79 25.45
C ILE A 173 6.87 1.55 24.74
N LEU A 174 6.27 2.61 24.19
CA LEU A 174 5.01 2.54 23.43
C LEU A 174 5.16 1.69 22.16
N ILE A 175 6.27 1.85 21.44
CA ILE A 175 6.57 1.06 20.25
C ILE A 175 6.74 -0.42 20.64
N ALA A 176 7.44 -0.72 21.74
CA ALA A 176 7.60 -2.09 22.21
C ALA A 176 6.27 -2.75 22.59
N THR A 177 5.35 -2.03 23.27
CA THR A 177 4.01 -2.55 23.56
C THR A 177 3.23 -2.81 22.28
N PHE A 178 3.27 -1.88 21.33
CA PHE A 178 2.59 -2.01 20.04
C PHE A 178 3.10 -3.20 19.21
N LEU A 179 4.42 -3.39 19.12
CA LEU A 179 5.00 -4.52 18.38
C LEU A 179 4.65 -5.88 19.01
N ASN A 180 4.52 -5.94 20.34
CA ASN A 180 4.07 -7.15 21.03
C ASN A 180 2.59 -7.46 20.75
N GLU A 181 1.73 -6.44 20.68
CA GLU A 181 0.33 -6.60 20.29
C GLU A 181 0.20 -7.09 18.85
N LEU A 182 0.96 -6.50 17.93
CA LEU A 182 1.02 -6.92 16.52
C LEU A 182 1.48 -8.37 16.39
N LYS A 183 2.51 -8.78 17.15
CA LYS A 183 2.98 -10.17 17.20
C LYS A 183 1.88 -11.13 17.67
N ARG A 184 1.16 -10.78 18.74
CA ARG A 184 0.03 -11.59 19.26
C ARG A 184 -1.09 -11.71 18.23
N TRP A 185 -1.38 -10.62 17.53
CA TRP A 185 -2.39 -10.59 16.50
C TRP A 185 -2.04 -11.54 15.34
N ILE A 186 -0.79 -11.49 14.85
CA ILE A 186 -0.29 -12.40 13.82
C ILE A 186 -0.36 -13.87 14.27
N SER A 187 0.10 -14.18 15.49
CA SER A 187 0.06 -15.56 16.00
C SER A 187 -1.37 -16.11 16.15
N THR A 188 -2.32 -15.24 16.49
CA THR A 188 -3.73 -15.63 16.59
C THR A 188 -4.31 -15.93 15.22
N PHE A 189 -3.93 -15.17 14.19
CA PHE A 189 -4.35 -15.39 12.82
C PHE A 189 -3.79 -16.70 12.25
N GLU A 190 -2.52 -17.02 12.53
CA GLU A 190 -1.91 -18.31 12.16
C GLU A 190 -2.62 -19.50 12.83
N SER A 191 -3.10 -19.32 14.06
CA SER A 191 -3.82 -20.37 14.81
C SER A 191 -5.27 -20.60 14.35
N GLN A 192 -5.81 -19.72 13.48
CA GLN A 192 -7.16 -19.83 12.92
C GLN A 192 -7.18 -20.40 11.49
N LYS A 193 -6.01 -20.69 10.91
CA LYS A 193 -5.86 -21.47 9.67
C LYS A 193 -5.82 -22.96 9.97
#